data_AF-A0A2N1EDE4-F1
#
_entry.id   AF-A0A2N1EDE4-F1
#
_cell.length_a   1.000
_cell.length_b   1.000
_cell.length_c   1.000
_cell.angle_alpha   90.00
_cell.angle_beta   90.00
_cell.angle_gamma   90.00
#
_symmetry.space_group_name_H-M   'P 1'
#
loop_
_entity.id
_entity.type
_entity.pdbx_description
1 polymer ?
#
loop_
_entity_poly.entity_id
_entity_poly.type
_entity_poly.pdbx_seq_one_letter_code
_entity_poly.pdbx_strand_id
1 'polypeptide(L)'
;MAKINPSPSPFSKDSVHFAESNRQLHYAMKNDPALQATVEAKHPGISKWVAPKKNGKFRTTAMKGSTWHHHPVVGGNLQLVSHEDHKNRHGDYHPKGRNGKRVGGRKTWGGGSSCRK
;
A
#
# COMPACT_ATOMS: atom_id res chain seq x y z
N MET A 1 -5.19 -7.41 -23.46
CA MET A 1 -4.65 -7.82 -22.15
C MET A 1 -3.99 -6.62 -21.48
N ALA A 2 -4.62 -6.06 -20.43
CA ALA A 2 -3.98 -5.01 -19.64
C ALA A 2 -2.80 -5.64 -18.87
N LYS A 3 -1.58 -5.19 -19.15
CA LYS A 3 -0.39 -5.60 -18.41
C LYS A 3 -0.52 -5.06 -16.98
N ILE A 4 -0.92 -5.91 -16.04
CA ILE A 4 -0.75 -5.62 -14.62
C ILE A 4 0.77 -5.63 -14.41
N ASN A 5 1.37 -4.45 -14.26
CA ASN A 5 2.78 -4.36 -13.91
C ASN A 5 3.01 -5.17 -12.62
N PRO A 6 4.04 -6.02 -12.56
CA PRO A 6 4.27 -6.88 -11.41
C PRO A 6 4.42 -6.02 -10.15
N SER A 7 3.90 -6.53 -9.03
CA SER A 7 4.14 -5.93 -7.71
C SER A 7 5.66 -5.78 -7.51
N PRO A 8 6.10 -4.74 -6.78
CA PRO A 8 7.53 -4.54 -6.56
C PRO A 8 8.06 -5.75 -5.77
N SER A 9 9.32 -6.13 -6.02
CA SER A 9 9.96 -7.24 -5.30
C SER A 9 9.70 -7.09 -3.80
N PRO A 10 9.24 -8.14 -3.09
CA PRO A 10 8.88 -8.06 -1.67
C PRO A 10 10.04 -7.60 -0.77
N PHE A 11 11.28 -7.66 -1.26
CA PHE A 11 12.51 -7.22 -0.60
C PHE A 11 12.84 -5.74 -0.79
N SER A 12 12.08 -5.01 -1.61
CA SER A 12 12.31 -3.58 -1.86
C SER A 12 11.96 -2.72 -0.65
N LYS A 13 12.39 -1.46 -0.67
CA LYS A 13 12.07 -0.47 0.38
C LYS A 13 10.59 -0.10 0.32
N ASP A 14 10.01 0.25 1.46
CA ASP A 14 8.60 0.68 1.56
C ASP A 14 8.27 1.87 0.65
N SER A 15 9.23 2.78 0.44
CA SER A 15 9.07 3.91 -0.49
C SER A 15 8.81 3.46 -1.94
N VAL A 16 9.42 2.35 -2.37
CA VAL A 16 9.20 1.75 -3.70
C VAL A 16 7.81 1.13 -3.75
N HIS A 17 7.45 0.38 -2.72
CA HIS A 17 6.12 -0.23 -2.58
C HIS A 17 5.01 0.83 -2.60
N PHE A 18 5.19 1.94 -1.88
CA PHE A 18 4.19 3.00 -1.82
C PHE A 18 4.06 3.76 -3.14
N ALA A 19 5.18 4.00 -3.84
CA ALA A 19 5.15 4.60 -5.17
C ALA A 19 4.43 3.70 -6.19
N GLU A 20 4.67 2.40 -6.10
CA GLU A 20 3.98 1.39 -6.91
C GLU A 20 2.48 1.36 -6.62
N SER A 21 2.07 1.31 -5.34
CA SER A 21 0.66 1.33 -4.96
C SER A 21 -0.06 2.60 -5.37
N ASN A 22 0.59 3.76 -5.23
CA ASN A 22 0.03 5.03 -5.73
C ASN A 22 -0.18 4.96 -7.25
N ARG A 23 0.77 4.40 -8.01
CA ARG A 23 0.62 4.22 -9.46
C ARG A 23 -0.54 3.29 -9.79
N GLN A 24 -0.61 2.14 -9.15
CA GLN A 24 -1.67 1.15 -9.40
C GLN A 24 -3.04 1.73 -9.11
N LEU A 25 -3.21 2.37 -7.94
CA LEU A 25 -4.49 2.99 -7.58
C LEU A 25 -4.85 4.14 -8.53
N HIS A 26 -3.89 4.97 -8.94
CA HIS A 26 -4.14 6.02 -9.93
C HIS A 26 -4.71 5.46 -11.24
N TYR A 27 -4.08 4.43 -11.82
CA TYR A 27 -4.55 3.86 -13.08
C TYR A 27 -5.84 3.04 -12.92
N ALA A 28 -6.02 2.36 -11.79
CA ALA A 28 -7.28 1.68 -11.49
C ALA A 28 -8.45 2.68 -11.46
N MET A 29 -8.31 3.78 -10.71
CA MET A 29 -9.34 4.83 -10.65
C MET A 29 -9.53 5.55 -11.99
N LYS A 30 -8.46 5.78 -12.75
CA LYS A 30 -8.56 6.37 -14.09
C LYS A 30 -9.39 5.51 -15.06
N ASN A 31 -9.30 4.19 -14.93
CA ASN A 31 -10.02 3.24 -15.79
C ASN A 31 -11.41 2.87 -15.25
N ASP A 32 -11.69 3.15 -13.98
CA ASP A 32 -12.94 2.84 -13.30
C ASP A 32 -13.44 4.04 -12.48
N PRO A 33 -14.33 4.88 -13.05
CA PRO A 33 -14.91 6.03 -12.35
C PRO A 33 -15.72 5.67 -11.10
N ALA A 34 -16.32 4.47 -11.03
CA ALA A 34 -17.08 4.03 -9.87
C ALA A 34 -16.15 3.67 -8.70
N LEU A 35 -15.02 3.02 -9.00
CA LEU A 35 -13.93 2.83 -8.05
C LEU A 35 -13.40 4.18 -7.57
N GLN A 36 -13.14 5.12 -8.48
CA GLN A 36 -12.68 6.46 -8.11
C GLN A 36 -13.64 7.13 -7.13
N ALA A 37 -14.94 7.17 -7.43
CA ALA A 37 -15.95 7.77 -6.56
C ALA A 37 -16.00 7.10 -5.17
N THR A 38 -15.94 5.77 -5.13
CA THR A 38 -15.97 5.00 -3.89
C THR A 38 -14.74 5.27 -3.02
N VAL A 39 -13.55 5.32 -3.62
CA VAL A 39 -12.29 5.53 -2.90
C VAL A 39 -12.16 6.99 -2.46
N GLU A 40 -12.57 7.95 -3.29
CA GLU A 40 -12.60 9.38 -2.95
C GLU A 40 -13.56 9.68 -1.80
N ALA A 41 -14.74 9.05 -1.77
CA ALA A 41 -15.70 9.22 -0.67
C ALA A 41 -15.13 8.74 0.68
N LYS A 42 -14.33 7.67 0.69
CA LYS A 42 -13.67 7.15 1.89
C LYS A 42 -12.40 7.91 2.26
N HIS A 43 -11.71 8.45 1.27
CA HIS A 43 -10.43 9.14 1.42
C HIS A 43 -10.44 10.44 0.60
N PRO A 44 -11.07 11.52 1.08
CA PRO A 44 -11.16 12.78 0.33
C PRO A 44 -9.79 13.32 -0.09
N GLY A 45 -9.61 13.63 -1.37
CA GLY A 45 -8.37 14.12 -1.98
C GLY A 45 -7.43 13.03 -2.51
N ILE A 46 -7.77 11.74 -2.36
CA ILE A 46 -6.89 10.62 -2.72
C ILE A 46 -6.60 10.58 -4.22
N SER A 47 -7.58 10.87 -5.09
CA SER A 47 -7.40 10.88 -6.54
C SER A 47 -6.29 11.83 -6.97
N LYS A 48 -6.26 13.04 -6.38
CA LYS A 48 -5.21 14.03 -6.62
C LYS A 48 -3.88 13.61 -6.00
N TRP A 49 -3.90 12.95 -4.84
CA TRP A 49 -2.68 12.54 -4.15
C TRP A 49 -1.92 11.46 -4.92
N VAL A 50 -2.63 10.45 -5.43
CA VAL A 50 -2.02 9.30 -6.11
C VAL A 50 -1.64 9.59 -7.55
N ALA A 51 -2.15 10.67 -8.13
CA ALA A 51 -1.75 11.13 -9.45
C ALA A 51 -0.23 11.39 -9.54
N PRO A 52 0.38 11.18 -10.72
CA PRO A 52 1.79 11.50 -10.91
C PRO A 52 2.04 12.99 -10.70
N LYS A 53 3.22 13.32 -10.14
CA LYS A 53 3.68 14.72 -10.09
C LYS A 53 3.97 15.23 -11.50
N LYS A 54 4.19 16.54 -11.64
CA LYS A 54 4.56 17.18 -12.93
C LYS A 54 5.72 16.50 -13.66
N ASN A 55 6.65 15.89 -12.92
CA ASN A 55 7.79 15.15 -13.47
C ASN A 55 7.51 13.65 -13.75
N GLY A 56 6.24 13.25 -13.79
CA GLY A 56 5.82 11.86 -14.04
C GLY A 56 6.03 10.89 -12.87
N LYS A 57 6.71 11.31 -11.79
CA LYS A 57 7.01 10.43 -10.65
C LYS A 57 5.83 10.35 -9.68
N PHE A 58 5.56 9.15 -9.19
CA PHE A 58 4.60 8.90 -8.11
C PHE A 58 5.21 9.25 -6.74
N ARG A 59 4.35 9.62 -5.79
CA ARG A 59 4.76 9.87 -4.41
C ARG A 59 5.19 8.56 -3.76
N THR A 60 6.19 8.62 -2.89
CA THR A 60 6.69 7.45 -2.13
C THR A 60 6.03 7.33 -0.77
N THR A 61 4.87 7.96 -0.57
CA THR A 61 4.14 8.06 0.69
C THR A 61 2.63 7.89 0.46
N ALA A 62 1.93 7.39 1.48
CA ALA A 62 0.47 7.43 1.53
C ALA A 62 -0.04 8.86 1.73
N MET A 63 -1.33 9.08 1.44
CA MET A 63 -2.00 10.35 1.74
C MET A 63 -2.15 10.53 3.25
N LYS A 64 -2.07 11.79 3.73
CA LYS A 64 -2.35 12.10 5.13
C LYS A 64 -3.73 11.54 5.53
N GLY A 65 -3.80 10.89 6.69
CA GLY A 65 -5.01 10.22 7.18
C GLY A 65 -5.22 8.81 6.64
N SER A 66 -4.37 8.34 5.71
CA SER A 66 -4.39 6.97 5.19
C SER A 66 -3.01 6.32 5.34
N THR A 67 -2.95 5.00 5.18
CA THR A 67 -1.69 4.26 5.13
C THR A 67 -1.77 3.11 4.14
N TRP A 68 -0.61 2.73 3.62
CA TRP A 68 -0.47 1.53 2.79
C TRP A 68 -0.06 0.36 3.68
N HIS A 69 -0.99 -0.57 3.90
CA HIS A 69 -0.77 -1.76 4.69
C HIS A 69 -0.28 -2.91 3.80
N HIS A 70 0.90 -3.49 4.09
CA HIS A 70 1.39 -4.67 3.38
C HIS A 70 0.46 -5.86 3.58
N HIS A 71 -0.02 -6.45 2.50
CA HIS A 71 -0.94 -7.58 2.52
C HIS A 71 -0.34 -8.78 3.29
N PRO A 72 -1.07 -9.52 4.12
CA PRO A 72 -0.48 -10.62 4.89
C PRO A 72 0.09 -11.76 4.03
N VAL A 73 -0.54 -12.04 2.89
CA VAL A 73 -0.27 -13.24 2.07
C VAL A 73 0.40 -12.94 0.71
N VAL A 74 0.17 -11.78 0.10
CA VAL A 74 0.53 -11.53 -1.31
C VAL A 74 1.69 -10.56 -1.35
N GLY A 75 2.89 -11.09 -1.63
CA GLY A 75 4.14 -10.33 -1.69
C GLY A 75 4.06 -9.06 -2.54
N GLY A 76 4.45 -7.92 -1.96
CA GLY A 76 4.51 -6.64 -2.66
C GLY A 76 3.16 -5.93 -2.85
N ASN A 77 2.03 -6.56 -2.49
CA ASN A 77 0.72 -5.91 -2.53
C ASN A 77 0.46 -5.09 -1.27
N LEU A 78 -0.15 -3.92 -1.44
CA LEU A 78 -0.59 -3.08 -0.33
C LEU A 78 -2.06 -2.76 -0.41
N GLN A 79 -2.67 -2.59 0.75
CA GLN A 79 -4.06 -2.20 0.93
C GLN A 79 -4.08 -0.76 1.45
N LEU A 80 -4.88 0.10 0.82
CA LEU A 80 -5.14 1.44 1.34
C LEU A 80 -6.13 1.31 2.50
N VAL A 81 -5.73 1.80 3.67
CA VAL A 81 -6.58 1.80 4.87
C VAL A 81 -6.51 3.16 5.57
N SER A 82 -7.53 3.49 6.36
CA SER A 82 -7.48 4.68 7.22
C SER A 82 -6.36 4.53 8.25
N HIS A 83 -5.63 5.60 8.52
CA HIS A 83 -4.60 5.60 9.56
C HIS A 83 -5.21 5.38 10.94
N GLU A 84 -6.37 5.97 11.21
CA GLU A 84 -7.07 5.80 12.49
C GLU A 84 -7.50 4.34 12.70
N ASP A 85 -8.10 3.74 11.68
CA ASP A 85 -8.52 2.34 11.73
C ASP A 85 -7.32 1.38 11.86
N HIS A 86 -6.25 1.63 11.10
CA HIS A 86 -5.00 0.87 11.19
C HIS A 86 -4.35 0.94 12.57
N LYS A 87 -4.43 2.11 13.23
CA LYS A 87 -3.91 2.33 14.59
C LYS A 87 -4.78 1.65 15.63
N ASN A 88 -6.10 1.86 15.59
CA ASN A 88 -7.03 1.38 16.61
C ASN A 88 -7.23 -0.15 16.52
N ARG A 89 -7.21 -0.71 15.31
CA ARG A 89 -7.36 -2.15 15.05
C ARG A 89 -6.04 -2.81 14.68
N HIS A 90 -4.93 -2.31 15.22
CA HIS A 90 -3.59 -2.80 14.90
C HIS A 90 -3.44 -4.34 15.03
N GLY A 91 -4.19 -4.98 15.93
CA GLY A 91 -4.20 -6.44 16.09
C GLY A 91 -4.77 -7.21 14.89
N ASP A 92 -5.73 -6.65 14.18
CA ASP A 92 -6.38 -7.28 13.03
C ASP A 92 -5.47 -7.21 11.80
N TYR A 93 -4.73 -6.10 11.67
CA TYR A 93 -3.76 -5.88 10.61
C TYR A 93 -2.42 -6.57 10.85
N HIS A 94 -2.03 -6.75 12.12
CA HIS A 94 -0.77 -7.39 12.50
C HIS A 94 -1.05 -8.49 13.53
N PRO A 95 -1.50 -9.67 13.08
CA PRO A 95 -1.82 -10.78 13.97
C PRO A 95 -0.56 -11.26 14.71
N LYS A 96 -0.77 -11.82 15.91
CA LYS A 96 0.32 -12.43 16.69
C LYS A 96 0.78 -13.72 16.01
N GLY A 97 2.07 -13.85 15.76
CA GLY A 97 2.69 -15.10 15.37
C GLY A 97 2.82 -16.07 16.55
N ARG A 98 3.27 -17.30 16.27
CA ARG A 98 3.45 -18.37 17.28
C ARG A 98 4.36 -17.98 18.45
N ASN A 99 5.23 -16.98 18.27
CA ASN A 99 6.12 -16.46 19.31
C ASN A 99 5.51 -15.28 20.11
N GLY A 100 4.20 -15.05 20.01
CA GLY A 100 3.49 -13.97 20.70
C GLY A 100 3.72 -12.56 20.13
N LYS A 101 4.64 -12.39 19.18
CA LYS A 101 4.93 -11.09 18.54
C LYS A 101 3.99 -10.84 17.37
N ARG A 102 3.50 -9.61 17.24
CA ARG A 102 2.73 -9.19 16.06
C ARG A 102 3.62 -9.17 14.81
N VAL A 103 3.10 -9.66 13.69
CA VAL A 103 3.82 -9.77 12.43
C VAL A 103 3.02 -9.07 11.34
N GLY A 104 3.62 -8.08 10.67
CA GLY A 104 3.02 -7.44 9.50
C GLY A 104 3.33 -8.20 8.21
N GLY A 105 2.52 -7.97 7.17
CA GLY A 105 2.61 -8.68 5.88
C GLY A 105 4.01 -8.68 5.26
N ARG A 106 4.77 -7.59 5.41
CA ARG A 106 6.15 -7.55 4.89
C ARG A 106 7.05 -8.61 5.51
N LYS A 107 6.90 -8.86 6.81
CA LYS A 107 7.70 -9.84 7.56
C LYS A 107 7.24 -11.28 7.28
N THR A 108 5.96 -11.51 6.96
CA THR A 108 5.48 -12.83 6.52
C THR A 108 6.01 -13.22 5.15
N TRP A 109 6.29 -12.25 4.26
CA TRP A 109 6.89 -12.53 2.95
C TRP A 109 8.41 -12.78 2.98
N GLY A 110 9.05 -12.74 4.16
CA GLY A 110 10.52 -12.73 4.28
C GLY A 110 11.16 -11.38 3.95
N GLY A 111 10.37 -10.34 3.69
CA GLY A 111 10.82 -8.96 3.55
C GLY A 111 11.07 -8.29 4.91
N GLY A 112 11.87 -7.23 4.94
CA GLY A 112 12.16 -6.50 6.18
C GLY A 112 13.17 -7.15 7.12
N SER A 113 13.74 -8.29 6.74
CA SER A 113 15.11 -8.62 7.12
C SER A 113 15.98 -7.49 6.60
N SER A 114 16.67 -6.77 7.48
CA SER A 114 17.84 -6.00 7.08
C SER A 114 18.66 -6.92 6.17
N CYS A 115 18.99 -6.48 4.94
CA CYS A 115 20.30 -6.83 4.44
C CYS A 115 21.27 -6.34 5.53
N ARG A 116 21.69 -7.26 6.41
CA ARG A 116 22.82 -7.00 7.29
C ARG A 116 24.02 -7.41 6.46
N LYS A 117 24.81 -6.37 6.16
CA LYS A 117 26.00 -6.26 5.32
C LYS A 117 25.69 -5.91 3.87
#